data_AF-A0A6C0DRX2-F1
#
_entry.id   AF-A0A6C0DRX2-F1
#
_cell.length_a   1.000
_cell.length_b   1.000
_cell.length_c   1.000
_cell.angle_alpha   90.00
_cell.angle_beta   90.00
_cell.angle_gamma   90.00
#
_symmetry.space_group_name_H-M   'P 1'
#
loop_
_entity.id
_entity.type
_entity.pdbx_description
1 polymer ?
#
loop_
_entity_poly.entity_id
_entity_poly.type
_entity_poly.pdbx_seq_one_letter_code
_entity_poly.pdbx_strand_id
1 'polypeptide(L)'
;MVFDLGVHGFVGCSVGEDFADSVMPTWRNIAKITVKTVQGSSVEHHTRPLLDLSGNESLPLYEWGPKMDEGTYGAVYKVIRKLYFRDQTGGYSVDESTRETIVVKESPVHLSAEELLLTESQRTRIIEEDIQTHIHEATVLTMAFITVKGTPMEYAIPRVYEVFLHARVAKPLTFLDVKSVCIAMEYIHGRTMMIFLQAHFRPTAVEYNDRLFLHFLKQMATLLEILQRRLRMNHRDIKINNILIRDPDQVLPKLVLIDYGFACIAKGPQAPDAEMSRIEAGSYFGSRYACFKKGRDLCQFIYSIHCYFPLDQFLSPELLAIVRRWMTVKYQYGVADLLLGLNSHGIPSSVRLQKIEFDEGIYRFLRRPEVDPAQCAPEAILREIESVPK
;
A
#
# COMPACT_ATOMS: atom_id res chain seq x y z
N MET A 1 -20.97 0.38 5.45
CA MET A 1 -20.15 -0.63 4.72
C MET A 1 -19.57 -1.57 5.76
N VAL A 2 -19.52 -2.87 5.49
CA VAL A 2 -18.83 -3.85 6.35
C VAL A 2 -17.77 -4.52 5.49
N PHE A 3 -16.53 -4.53 5.98
CA PHE A 3 -15.41 -5.20 5.35
C PHE A 3 -15.31 -6.60 5.93
N ASP A 4 -15.78 -7.61 5.20
CA ASP A 4 -15.53 -9.01 5.56
C ASP A 4 -14.11 -9.38 5.14
N LEU A 5 -13.23 -9.49 6.14
CA LEU A 5 -11.83 -9.84 5.94
C LEU A 5 -11.61 -11.36 6.01
N GLY A 6 -12.62 -12.13 6.42
CA GLY A 6 -12.54 -13.58 6.58
C GLY A 6 -12.20 -14.30 5.28
N VAL A 7 -12.77 -13.83 4.17
CA VAL A 7 -12.51 -14.35 2.82
C VAL A 7 -11.06 -14.15 2.36
N HIS A 8 -10.30 -13.31 3.05
CA HIS A 8 -8.89 -12.99 2.79
C HIS A 8 -7.95 -13.55 3.86
N GLY A 9 -8.39 -14.50 4.68
CA GLY A 9 -7.53 -15.15 5.69
C GLY A 9 -7.53 -14.50 7.08
N PHE A 10 -8.32 -13.45 7.31
CA PHE A 10 -8.57 -12.88 8.64
C PHE A 10 -9.79 -13.57 9.29
N VAL A 11 -9.62 -14.82 9.69
CA VAL A 11 -10.65 -15.71 10.23
C VAL A 11 -11.49 -15.04 11.33
N GLY A 12 -12.79 -14.93 11.06
CA GLY A 12 -13.78 -14.36 11.99
C GLY A 12 -13.66 -12.85 12.19
N CYS A 13 -12.96 -12.14 11.30
CA CYS A 13 -12.80 -10.69 11.38
C CYS A 13 -13.67 -9.98 10.34
N SER A 14 -14.50 -9.07 10.85
CA SER A 14 -15.19 -8.07 10.03
C SER A 14 -14.97 -6.68 10.64
N VAL A 15 -14.83 -5.68 9.78
CA VAL A 15 -14.59 -4.29 10.21
C VAL A 15 -15.75 -3.43 9.73
N GLY A 16 -16.37 -2.69 10.64
CA GLY A 16 -17.44 -1.74 10.34
C GLY A 16 -16.88 -0.41 9.80
N GLU A 17 -17.69 0.32 9.03
CA GLU A 17 -17.33 1.62 8.45
C GLU A 17 -17.05 2.72 9.47
N ASP A 18 -17.68 2.65 10.65
CA ASP A 18 -17.45 3.61 11.74
C ASP A 18 -16.20 3.31 12.58
N PHE A 19 -15.63 2.11 12.41
CA PHE A 19 -14.51 1.57 13.17
C PHE A 19 -14.71 1.60 14.70
N ALA A 20 -15.92 1.86 15.20
CA ALA A 20 -16.20 2.13 16.61
C ALA A 20 -16.14 0.84 17.43
N ASP A 21 -16.74 -0.24 16.89
CA ASP A 21 -16.89 -1.54 17.56
C ASP A 21 -16.08 -2.67 16.90
N SER A 22 -15.18 -2.32 15.98
CA SER A 22 -14.44 -3.32 15.18
C SER A 22 -13.30 -3.95 15.98
N VAL A 23 -13.32 -5.28 16.10
CA VAL A 23 -12.16 -6.05 16.57
C VAL A 23 -11.11 -6.02 15.47
N MET A 24 -10.05 -5.24 15.69
CA MET A 24 -8.90 -5.23 14.79
C MET A 24 -8.31 -6.63 14.69
N PRO A 25 -7.90 -7.09 13.49
CA PRO A 25 -7.29 -8.39 13.37
C PRO A 25 -6.03 -8.47 14.23
N THR A 26 -5.94 -9.57 14.97
CA THR A 26 -4.73 -9.97 15.69
C THR A 26 -4.12 -11.17 14.99
N TRP A 27 -2.89 -11.55 15.35
CA TRP A 27 -2.25 -12.75 14.81
C TRP A 27 -3.08 -14.04 14.99
N ARG A 28 -3.96 -14.09 16.00
CA ARG A 28 -4.86 -15.22 16.26
C ARG A 28 -5.96 -15.35 15.19
N ASN A 29 -6.28 -14.25 14.53
CA ASN A 29 -7.25 -14.20 13.45
C ASN A 29 -6.63 -14.59 12.10
N ILE A 30 -5.30 -14.67 11.99
CA ILE A 30 -4.67 -14.94 10.70
C ILE A 30 -4.59 -16.44 10.44
N ALA A 31 -4.97 -16.84 9.24
CA ALA A 31 -4.82 -18.22 8.78
C ALA A 31 -3.36 -18.67 8.86
N LYS A 32 -3.14 -19.95 9.11
CA LYS A 32 -1.80 -20.52 9.26
C LYS A 32 -1.60 -21.53 8.16
N ILE A 33 -0.39 -21.60 7.62
CA ILE A 33 -0.05 -22.66 6.68
C ILE A 33 0.76 -23.76 7.36
N THR A 34 0.76 -24.93 6.73
CA THR A 34 1.60 -26.06 7.07
C THR A 34 2.26 -26.62 5.82
N VAL A 35 3.41 -27.25 6.01
CA VAL A 35 4.18 -27.86 4.94
C VAL A 35 3.84 -29.34 4.88
N LYS A 36 3.47 -29.83 3.69
CA LYS A 36 3.24 -31.25 3.42
C LYS A 36 4.09 -31.68 2.24
N THR A 37 4.80 -32.80 2.38
CA THR A 37 5.50 -33.41 1.25
C THR A 37 4.53 -34.28 0.46
N VAL A 38 4.32 -33.96 -0.81
CA VAL A 38 3.50 -34.73 -1.74
C VAL A 38 4.38 -35.14 -2.92
N GLN A 39 4.58 -36.44 -3.12
CA GLN A 39 5.38 -36.98 -4.24
C GLN A 39 6.80 -36.40 -4.34
N GLY A 40 7.43 -36.10 -3.20
CA GLY A 40 8.78 -35.53 -3.14
C GLY A 40 8.85 -34.01 -3.29
N SER A 41 7.73 -33.35 -3.63
CA SER A 41 7.62 -31.88 -3.63
C SER A 41 7.05 -31.40 -2.29
N SER A 42 7.65 -30.36 -1.73
CA SER A 42 7.12 -29.65 -0.57
C SER A 42 6.03 -28.69 -1.04
N VAL A 43 4.80 -28.89 -0.60
CA VAL A 43 3.69 -27.97 -0.85
C VAL A 43 3.22 -27.37 0.47
N GLU A 44 2.85 -26.09 0.43
CA GLU A 44 2.33 -25.41 1.60
C GLU A 44 0.85 -25.12 1.42
N HIS A 45 0.05 -25.42 2.43
CA HIS A 45 -1.39 -25.21 2.38
C HIS A 45 -1.91 -24.68 3.72
N HIS A 46 -3.07 -24.03 3.68
CA HIS A 46 -3.72 -23.56 4.90
C HIS A 46 -4.06 -24.74 5.83
N THR A 47 -4.03 -24.48 7.13
CA THR A 47 -4.38 -25.47 8.17
C THR A 47 -5.89 -25.60 8.39
N ARG A 48 -6.66 -24.64 7.87
CA ARG A 48 -8.13 -24.59 7.90
C ARG A 48 -8.63 -24.06 6.56
N PRO A 49 -9.79 -24.51 6.06
CA PRO A 49 -10.39 -23.94 4.87
C PRO A 49 -10.79 -22.47 5.12
N LEU A 50 -10.77 -21.69 4.05
CA LEU A 50 -11.37 -20.37 3.97
C LEU A 50 -12.77 -20.50 3.38
N LEU A 51 -13.69 -19.67 3.87
CA LEU A 51 -15.03 -19.55 3.32
C LEU A 51 -15.06 -18.38 2.35
N ASP A 52 -15.66 -18.59 1.17
CA ASP A 52 -16.01 -17.48 0.28
C ASP A 52 -17.32 -16.79 0.72
N LEU A 53 -17.72 -15.73 0.00
CA LEU A 53 -18.96 -15.00 0.29
C LEU A 53 -20.25 -15.83 0.11
N SER A 54 -20.16 -16.97 -0.60
CA SER A 54 -21.28 -17.91 -0.79
C SER A 54 -21.26 -19.03 0.26
N GLY A 55 -20.26 -19.04 1.15
CA GLY A 55 -20.06 -20.08 2.17
C GLY A 55 -19.36 -21.33 1.65
N ASN A 56 -18.78 -21.33 0.45
CA ASN A 56 -18.02 -22.48 -0.05
C ASN A 56 -16.65 -22.54 0.61
N GLU A 57 -16.26 -23.74 1.06
CA GLU A 57 -14.94 -24.01 1.61
C GLU A 57 -13.91 -24.20 0.49
N SER A 58 -12.78 -23.50 0.60
CA SER A 58 -11.59 -23.73 -0.23
C SER A 58 -10.33 -23.78 0.62
N LEU A 59 -9.34 -24.56 0.20
CA LEU A 59 -8.04 -24.64 0.86
C LEU A 59 -6.95 -24.13 -0.11
N PRO A 60 -6.42 -22.93 0.10
CA PRO A 60 -5.32 -22.44 -0.72
C PRO A 60 -4.06 -23.27 -0.54
N LEU A 61 -3.38 -23.52 -1.66
CA LEU A 61 -2.06 -24.15 -1.75
C LEU A 61 -1.10 -23.25 -2.51
N TYR A 62 0.16 -23.27 -2.08
CA TYR A 62 1.25 -22.46 -2.62
C TYR A 62 2.44 -23.34 -3.05
N GLU A 63 2.89 -23.16 -4.29
CA GLU A 63 4.16 -23.67 -4.81
C GLU A 63 5.13 -22.48 -4.94
N TRP A 64 6.10 -22.38 -4.03
CA TRP A 64 7.03 -21.25 -3.99
C TRP A 64 8.01 -21.27 -5.16
N GLY A 65 8.13 -20.13 -5.83
CA GLY A 65 9.09 -19.88 -6.89
C GLY A 65 10.25 -18.98 -6.42
N PRO A 66 10.97 -18.35 -7.37
CA PRO A 66 12.11 -17.52 -7.03
C PRO A 66 11.71 -16.24 -6.28
N LYS A 67 12.62 -15.77 -5.43
CA LYS A 67 12.58 -14.42 -4.87
C LYS A 67 12.72 -13.40 -6.00
N MET A 68 11.77 -12.47 -6.09
CA MET A 68 11.72 -11.41 -7.09
C MET A 68 12.43 -10.15 -6.62
N ASP A 69 12.24 -9.79 -5.35
CA ASP A 69 12.76 -8.57 -4.76
C ASP A 69 12.94 -8.73 -3.24
N GLU A 70 13.73 -7.85 -2.62
CA GLU A 70 13.96 -7.80 -1.18
C GLU A 70 14.16 -6.35 -0.73
N GLY A 71 13.24 -5.86 0.11
CA GLY A 71 13.28 -4.53 0.70
C GLY A 71 13.47 -4.58 2.22
N THR A 72 13.44 -3.40 2.85
CA THR A 72 13.60 -3.25 4.30
C THR A 72 12.58 -4.05 5.12
N TYR A 73 11.37 -4.22 4.59
CA TYR A 73 10.23 -4.79 5.33
C TYR A 73 9.81 -6.18 4.85
N GLY A 74 10.61 -6.83 3.99
CA GLY A 74 10.33 -8.19 3.55
C GLY A 74 10.84 -8.53 2.16
N ALA A 75 10.69 -9.80 1.82
CA ALA A 75 11.01 -10.36 0.51
C ALA A 75 9.73 -10.61 -0.29
N VAL A 76 9.79 -10.40 -1.61
CA VAL A 76 8.69 -10.67 -2.52
C VAL A 76 9.04 -11.89 -3.36
N TYR A 77 8.15 -12.88 -3.38
CA TYR A 77 8.35 -14.13 -4.11
C TYR A 77 7.30 -14.30 -5.19
N LYS A 78 7.72 -14.88 -6.32
CA LYS A 78 6.78 -15.39 -7.33
C LYS A 78 6.26 -16.74 -6.86
N VAL A 79 4.95 -16.93 -6.81
CA VAL A 79 4.34 -18.16 -6.27
C VAL A 79 3.24 -18.64 -7.20
N ILE A 80 3.08 -19.96 -7.34
CA ILE A 80 1.89 -20.53 -7.99
C ILE A 80 0.86 -20.83 -6.91
N ARG A 81 -0.33 -20.23 -7.03
CA ARG A 81 -1.47 -20.47 -6.16
C ARG A 81 -2.43 -21.45 -6.83
N LYS A 82 -2.99 -22.37 -6.03
CA LYS A 82 -4.06 -23.29 -6.40
C LYS A 82 -5.08 -23.38 -5.27
N LEU A 83 -6.30 -23.80 -5.58
CA LEU A 83 -7.33 -24.09 -4.60
C LEU A 83 -7.68 -25.58 -4.60
N TYR A 84 -7.81 -26.15 -3.40
CA TYR A 84 -8.58 -27.37 -3.23
C TYR A 84 -10.02 -27.02 -2.86
N PHE A 85 -10.96 -27.78 -3.40
CA PHE A 85 -12.35 -27.76 -2.99
C PHE A 85 -12.75 -29.08 -2.37
N ARG A 86 -13.74 -29.02 -1.48
CA ARG A 86 -14.29 -30.20 -0.85
C ARG A 86 -15.16 -30.97 -1.84
N ASP A 87 -14.87 -32.25 -2.03
CA ASP A 87 -15.64 -33.14 -2.89
C ASP A 87 -16.84 -33.74 -2.15
N GLN A 88 -17.68 -34.50 -2.87
CA GLN A 88 -18.86 -35.16 -2.32
C GLN A 88 -18.53 -36.22 -1.25
N THR A 89 -17.30 -36.74 -1.23
CA THR A 89 -16.82 -37.71 -0.24
C THR A 89 -16.30 -37.03 1.03
N GLY A 90 -16.25 -35.70 1.05
CA GLY A 90 -15.67 -34.90 2.12
C GLY A 90 -14.15 -34.77 2.04
N GLY A 91 -13.52 -35.31 1.00
CA GLY A 91 -12.11 -35.14 0.67
C GLY A 91 -11.84 -33.78 0.02
N TYR A 92 -10.57 -33.43 -0.16
CA TYR A 92 -10.16 -32.22 -0.86
C TYR A 92 -9.44 -32.61 -2.17
N SER A 93 -9.90 -32.08 -3.29
CA SER A 93 -9.29 -32.26 -4.62
C SER A 93 -8.82 -30.94 -5.20
N VAL A 94 -7.64 -30.92 -5.84
CA VAL A 94 -7.11 -29.73 -6.53
C VAL A 94 -8.01 -29.41 -7.72
N ASP A 95 -8.38 -28.15 -7.87
CA ASP A 95 -8.92 -27.64 -9.12
C ASP A 95 -7.81 -26.92 -9.90
N GLU A 96 -7.23 -27.60 -10.90
CA GLU A 96 -6.16 -27.03 -11.73
C GLU A 96 -6.61 -25.82 -12.56
N SER A 97 -7.92 -25.57 -12.72
CA SER A 97 -8.43 -24.34 -13.35
C SER A 97 -8.19 -23.10 -12.49
N THR A 98 -7.95 -23.27 -11.19
CA THR A 98 -7.61 -22.19 -10.25
C THR A 98 -6.12 -21.89 -10.20
N ARG A 99 -5.30 -22.59 -10.99
CA ARG A 99 -3.86 -22.39 -11.03
C ARG A 99 -3.53 -21.01 -11.57
N GLU A 100 -2.94 -20.17 -10.72
CA GLU A 100 -2.56 -18.80 -11.09
C GLU A 100 -1.18 -18.42 -10.55
N THR A 101 -0.50 -17.53 -11.27
CA THR A 101 0.74 -16.92 -10.79
C THR A 101 0.40 -15.71 -9.94
N ILE A 102 0.89 -15.69 -8.71
CA ILE A 102 0.72 -14.60 -7.75
C ILE A 102 2.09 -14.12 -7.25
N VAL A 103 2.07 -13.08 -6.43
CA VAL A 103 3.20 -12.72 -5.59
C VAL A 103 2.84 -12.86 -4.12
N VAL A 104 3.81 -13.29 -3.33
CA VAL A 104 3.71 -13.32 -1.87
C VAL A 104 4.76 -12.38 -1.32
N LYS A 105 4.31 -11.33 -0.61
CA LYS A 105 5.18 -10.53 0.25
C LYS A 105 5.32 -11.26 1.58
N GLU A 106 6.51 -11.68 1.92
CA GLU A 106 6.84 -12.29 3.21
C GLU A 106 7.61 -11.28 4.06
N SER A 107 7.02 -10.91 5.19
CA SER A 107 7.63 -10.01 6.18
C SER A 107 8.15 -10.82 7.37
N PRO A 108 9.48 -11.06 7.45
CA PRO A 108 10.07 -11.90 8.47
C PRO A 108 10.12 -11.19 9.82
N VAL A 109 9.63 -11.88 10.84
CA VAL A 109 9.65 -11.42 12.23
C VAL A 109 10.94 -11.92 12.86
N HIS A 110 11.88 -11.00 13.07
CA HIS A 110 13.17 -11.33 13.64
C HIS A 110 13.65 -10.22 14.56
N LEU A 111 14.39 -10.62 15.59
CA LEU A 111 15.03 -9.68 16.49
C LEU A 111 16.44 -9.38 15.98
N SER A 112 16.87 -8.12 16.09
CA SER A 112 18.26 -7.72 15.85
C SER A 112 19.20 -8.39 16.86
N ALA A 113 20.51 -8.36 16.58
CA ALA A 113 21.51 -8.88 17.50
C ALA A 113 21.46 -8.17 18.87
N GLU A 114 21.20 -6.87 18.88
CA GLU A 114 21.02 -6.06 20.08
C GLU A 114 19.72 -6.41 20.81
N GLU A 115 18.63 -6.60 20.07
CA GLU A 115 17.32 -6.95 20.65
C GLU A 115 17.32 -8.34 21.28
N LEU A 116 18.13 -9.27 20.77
CA LEU A 116 18.33 -10.58 21.38
C LEU A 116 18.92 -10.49 22.80
N LEU A 117 19.67 -9.44 23.11
CA LEU A 117 20.25 -9.21 24.45
C LEU A 117 19.24 -8.66 25.47
N LEU A 118 18.05 -8.25 25.02
CA LEU A 118 17.00 -7.73 25.90
C LEU A 118 16.36 -8.83 26.76
N THR A 119 15.56 -8.43 27.75
CA THR A 119 14.78 -9.38 28.55
C THR A 119 13.72 -10.08 27.69
N GLU A 120 13.27 -11.27 28.11
CA GLU A 120 12.23 -12.02 27.39
C GLU A 120 10.92 -11.22 27.21
N SER A 121 10.53 -10.44 28.21
CA SER A 121 9.36 -9.55 28.14
C SER A 121 9.51 -8.44 27.09
N GLN A 122 10.69 -7.84 27.00
CA GLN A 122 10.98 -6.81 25.98
C GLN A 122 11.00 -7.41 24.57
N ARG A 123 11.67 -8.56 24.38
CA ARG A 123 11.70 -9.28 23.10
C ARG A 123 10.29 -9.68 22.66
N THR A 124 9.48 -10.16 23.59
CA THR A 124 8.08 -10.51 23.37
C THR A 124 7.29 -9.32 22.83
N ARG A 125 7.43 -8.17 23.48
CA ARG A 125 6.74 -6.95 23.07
C ARG A 125 7.16 -6.49 21.68
N ILE A 126 8.46 -6.52 21.37
CA ILE A 126 8.97 -6.14 20.05
C ILE A 126 8.39 -7.05 18.96
N ILE A 127 8.43 -8.37 19.16
CA ILE A 127 7.86 -9.35 18.23
C ILE A 127 6.37 -9.12 18.03
N GLU A 128 5.62 -8.86 19.11
CA GLU A 128 4.18 -8.58 19.03
C GLU A 128 3.88 -7.28 18.27
N GLU A 129 4.64 -6.21 18.53
CA GLU A 129 4.51 -4.93 17.81
C GLU A 129 4.86 -5.07 16.32
N ASP A 130 5.86 -5.87 15.96
CA ASP A 130 6.28 -6.12 14.58
C ASP A 130 5.25 -6.97 13.80
N ILE A 131 4.75 -8.06 14.41
CA ILE A 131 3.65 -8.86 13.84
C ILE A 131 2.41 -7.98 13.64
N GLN A 132 2.04 -7.18 14.63
CA GLN A 132 0.87 -6.32 14.54
C GLN A 132 1.03 -5.27 13.44
N THR A 133 2.23 -4.74 13.25
CA THR A 133 2.57 -3.81 12.18
C THR A 133 2.33 -4.42 10.79
N HIS A 134 2.79 -5.64 10.55
CA HIS A 134 2.56 -6.34 9.28
C HIS A 134 1.10 -6.75 9.07
N ILE A 135 0.40 -7.12 10.14
CA ILE A 135 -1.04 -7.38 10.08
C ILE A 135 -1.82 -6.12 9.72
N HIS A 136 -1.45 -4.96 10.26
CA HIS A 136 -2.06 -3.68 9.90
C HIS A 136 -1.81 -3.33 8.43
N GLU A 137 -0.60 -3.51 7.92
CA GLU A 137 -0.32 -3.34 6.48
C GLU A 137 -1.28 -4.21 5.64
N ALA A 138 -1.34 -5.51 5.96
CA ALA A 138 -2.19 -6.45 5.24
C ALA A 138 -3.68 -6.07 5.34
N THR A 139 -4.11 -5.58 6.49
CA THR A 139 -5.48 -5.13 6.75
C THR A 139 -5.82 -3.91 5.89
N VAL A 140 -4.97 -2.88 5.90
CA VAL A 140 -5.21 -1.64 5.13
C VAL A 140 -5.22 -1.93 3.64
N LEU A 141 -4.27 -2.73 3.13
CA LEU A 141 -4.26 -3.13 1.72
C LEU A 141 -5.52 -3.92 1.33
N THR A 142 -5.95 -4.87 2.16
CA THR A 142 -7.18 -5.65 1.91
C THR A 142 -8.42 -4.76 1.88
N MET A 143 -8.54 -3.83 2.83
CA MET A 143 -9.64 -2.88 2.87
C MET A 143 -9.63 -1.92 1.67
N ALA A 144 -8.44 -1.45 1.26
CA ALA A 144 -8.27 -0.63 0.07
C ALA A 144 -8.75 -1.36 -1.19
N PHE A 145 -8.35 -2.63 -1.37
CA PHE A 145 -8.82 -3.47 -2.46
C PHE A 145 -10.35 -3.65 -2.45
N ILE A 146 -10.94 -4.03 -1.31
CA ILE A 146 -12.41 -4.19 -1.18
C ILE A 146 -13.12 -2.88 -1.53
N THR A 147 -12.56 -1.73 -1.14
CA THR A 147 -13.15 -0.41 -1.37
C THR A 147 -13.22 -0.02 -2.85
N VAL A 148 -12.22 -0.42 -3.63
CA VAL A 148 -12.16 -0.13 -5.07
C VAL A 148 -12.81 -1.23 -5.92
N LYS A 149 -13.10 -2.39 -5.34
CA LYS A 149 -13.79 -3.50 -6.02
C LYS A 149 -15.13 -3.04 -6.60
N GLY A 150 -15.39 -3.37 -7.87
CA GLY A 150 -16.59 -2.95 -8.60
C GLY A 150 -16.60 -1.47 -9.02
N THR A 151 -15.52 -0.72 -8.78
CA THR A 151 -15.35 0.63 -9.32
C THR A 151 -14.51 0.60 -10.61
N PRO A 152 -14.51 1.68 -11.43
CA PRO A 152 -13.59 1.78 -12.57
C PRO A 152 -12.11 1.69 -12.19
N MET A 153 -11.76 1.84 -10.90
CA MET A 153 -10.39 1.80 -10.38
C MET A 153 -10.03 0.47 -9.69
N GLU A 154 -10.82 -0.60 -9.86
CA GLU A 154 -10.54 -1.91 -9.26
C GLU A 154 -9.14 -2.44 -9.62
N TYR A 155 -8.64 -2.11 -10.82
CA TYR A 155 -7.31 -2.52 -11.28
C TYR A 155 -6.16 -1.83 -10.55
N ALA A 156 -6.42 -0.71 -9.86
CA ALA A 156 -5.39 0.19 -9.37
C ALA A 156 -4.81 -0.22 -8.02
N ILE A 157 -5.40 -1.23 -7.36
CA ILE A 157 -4.87 -1.88 -6.17
C ILE A 157 -4.70 -3.37 -6.47
N PRO A 158 -3.57 -4.01 -6.14
CA PRO A 158 -3.42 -5.44 -6.34
C PRO A 158 -4.53 -6.21 -5.62
N ARG A 159 -5.13 -7.17 -6.31
CA ARG A 159 -6.07 -8.09 -5.65
C ARG A 159 -5.36 -8.81 -4.51
N VAL A 160 -5.88 -8.71 -3.30
CA VAL A 160 -5.43 -9.54 -2.17
C VAL A 160 -6.16 -10.87 -2.23
N TYR A 161 -5.41 -11.96 -2.28
CA TYR A 161 -5.99 -13.30 -2.18
C TYR A 161 -6.12 -13.69 -0.71
N GLU A 162 -4.99 -13.86 -0.02
CA GLU A 162 -4.97 -14.24 1.39
C GLU A 162 -3.86 -13.55 2.18
N VAL A 163 -4.08 -13.48 3.48
CA VAL A 163 -3.08 -13.18 4.50
C VAL A 163 -2.91 -14.43 5.36
N PHE A 164 -1.67 -14.85 5.57
CA PHE A 164 -1.36 -16.04 6.36
C PHE A 164 -0.05 -15.91 7.15
N LEU A 165 0.12 -16.75 8.17
CA LEU A 165 1.33 -16.83 8.96
C LEU A 165 2.16 -18.04 8.56
N HIS A 166 3.47 -17.84 8.36
CA HIS A 166 4.45 -18.90 8.53
C HIS A 166 4.74 -19.02 10.02
N ALA A 167 4.44 -20.17 10.62
CA ALA A 167 4.73 -20.41 12.01
C ALA A 167 5.40 -21.77 12.20
N ARG A 168 6.17 -21.92 13.29
CA ARG A 168 6.69 -23.21 13.71
C ARG A 168 5.53 -24.14 14.05
N VAL A 169 5.71 -25.43 13.76
CA VAL A 169 4.75 -26.47 14.13
C VAL A 169 4.85 -26.68 15.64
N ALA A 170 4.12 -25.87 16.42
CA ALA A 170 4.04 -25.95 17.88
C ALA A 170 2.57 -25.99 18.34
N LYS A 171 2.29 -26.71 19.42
CA LYS A 171 0.97 -26.72 20.08
C LYS A 171 1.15 -26.57 21.60
N PRO A 172 0.54 -25.55 22.26
CA PRO A 172 -0.17 -24.42 21.67
C PRO A 172 0.77 -23.42 20.99
N LEU A 173 0.30 -22.75 19.93
CA LEU A 173 1.10 -21.76 19.19
C LEU A 173 1.14 -20.44 19.96
N THR A 174 2.33 -19.86 20.07
CA THR A 174 2.58 -18.53 20.66
C THR A 174 3.06 -17.57 19.58
N PHE A 175 3.08 -16.26 19.84
CA PHE A 175 3.64 -15.30 18.88
C PHE A 175 5.14 -15.53 18.64
N LEU A 176 5.87 -16.14 19.58
CA LEU A 176 7.28 -16.55 19.41
C LEU A 176 7.47 -17.63 18.33
N ASP A 177 6.39 -18.32 17.97
CA ASP A 177 6.42 -19.33 16.91
C ASP A 177 6.18 -18.73 15.52
N VAL A 178 5.72 -17.48 15.42
CA VAL A 178 5.49 -16.79 14.14
C VAL A 178 6.83 -16.40 13.55
N LYS A 179 7.12 -16.90 12.35
CA LYS A 179 8.33 -16.60 11.60
C LYS A 179 8.15 -15.42 10.65
N SER A 180 6.98 -15.34 10.01
CA SER A 180 6.67 -14.26 9.08
C SER A 180 5.17 -14.09 8.91
N VAL A 181 4.78 -12.87 8.53
CA VAL A 181 3.44 -12.53 8.05
C VAL A 181 3.51 -12.45 6.53
N CYS A 182 2.63 -13.17 5.84
CA CYS A 182 2.62 -13.28 4.39
C CYS A 182 1.35 -12.68 3.80
N ILE A 183 1.50 -11.89 2.73
CA ILE A 183 0.39 -11.33 1.96
C ILE A 183 0.48 -11.86 0.52
N ALA A 184 -0.46 -12.74 0.15
CA ALA A 184 -0.63 -13.24 -1.21
C ALA A 184 -1.48 -12.26 -2.02
N MET A 185 -0.95 -11.77 -3.14
CA MET A 185 -1.60 -10.75 -3.97
C MET A 185 -1.35 -10.97 -5.46
N GLU A 186 -2.12 -10.27 -6.29
CA GLU A 186 -2.02 -10.29 -7.75
C GLU A 186 -0.59 -10.07 -8.24
N TYR A 187 -0.15 -10.92 -9.17
CA TYR A 187 1.06 -10.64 -9.91
C TYR A 187 0.79 -9.60 -10.99
N ILE A 188 1.30 -8.39 -10.79
CA ILE A 188 1.17 -7.30 -11.75
C ILE A 188 2.20 -7.47 -12.86
N HIS A 189 1.74 -7.81 -14.07
CA HIS A 189 2.56 -7.84 -15.28
C HIS A 189 2.91 -6.41 -15.74
N GLY A 190 3.93 -5.82 -15.12
CA GLY A 190 4.31 -4.44 -15.33
C GLY A 190 5.73 -4.12 -14.89
N ARG A 191 6.05 -2.83 -14.87
CA ARG A 191 7.33 -2.29 -14.36
C ARG A 191 7.04 -1.11 -13.44
N THR A 192 7.99 -0.71 -12.60
CA THR A 192 7.81 0.49 -11.76
C THR A 192 7.62 1.73 -12.63
N MET A 193 6.86 2.70 -12.13
CA MET A 193 6.63 3.97 -12.82
C MET A 193 7.94 4.72 -13.06
N MET A 194 8.93 4.58 -12.18
CA MET A 194 10.30 5.04 -12.43
C MET A 194 10.86 4.53 -13.77
N ILE A 195 10.92 3.21 -13.95
CA ILE A 195 11.48 2.60 -15.16
C ILE A 195 10.66 3.02 -16.39
N PHE A 196 9.33 3.11 -16.25
CA PHE A 196 8.46 3.58 -17.32
C PHE A 196 8.76 5.04 -17.71
N LEU A 197 8.78 5.97 -16.76
CA LEU A 197 9.04 7.39 -17.02
C LEU A 197 10.45 7.61 -17.56
N GLN A 198 11.46 6.86 -17.09
CA GLN A 198 12.81 6.91 -17.65
C GLN A 198 12.85 6.58 -19.15
N ALA A 199 11.93 5.75 -19.64
CA ALA A 199 11.83 5.38 -21.05
C ALA A 199 11.00 6.40 -21.86
N HIS A 200 9.91 6.91 -21.29
CA HIS A 200 8.87 7.63 -22.03
C HIS A 200 8.75 9.14 -21.74
N PHE A 201 9.20 9.61 -20.57
CA PHE A 201 9.10 11.02 -20.16
C PHE A 201 10.39 11.74 -20.58
N ARG A 202 10.34 12.55 -21.64
CA ARG A 202 11.54 13.13 -22.29
C ARG A 202 11.45 14.65 -22.37
N PRO A 203 12.51 15.43 -22.05
CA PRO A 203 12.44 16.89 -22.09
C PRO A 203 12.02 17.46 -23.46
N THR A 204 12.34 16.76 -24.54
CA THR A 204 12.01 17.15 -25.93
C THR A 204 10.56 16.86 -26.33
N ALA A 205 9.78 16.15 -25.50
CA ALA A 205 8.44 15.68 -25.83
C ALA A 205 7.37 16.33 -24.95
N VAL A 206 7.43 17.65 -24.76
CA VAL A 206 6.61 18.43 -23.81
C VAL A 206 5.11 18.14 -23.92
N GLU A 207 4.52 18.18 -25.11
CA GLU A 207 3.08 17.92 -25.29
C GLU A 207 2.69 16.47 -24.91
N TYR A 208 3.56 15.51 -25.23
CA TYR A 208 3.36 14.11 -24.83
C TYR A 208 3.49 13.96 -23.30
N ASN A 209 4.48 14.62 -22.69
CA ASN A 209 4.69 14.63 -21.25
C ASN A 209 3.48 15.23 -20.52
N ASP A 210 2.94 16.35 -20.99
CA ASP A 210 1.76 16.98 -20.40
C ASP A 210 0.57 16.02 -20.38
N ARG A 211 0.28 15.36 -21.52
CA ARG A 211 -0.78 14.36 -21.62
C ARG A 211 -0.54 13.17 -20.68
N LEU A 212 0.67 12.64 -20.66
CA LEU A 212 1.03 11.49 -19.84
C LEU A 212 0.98 11.82 -18.34
N PHE A 213 1.48 13.00 -17.95
CA PHE A 213 1.44 13.50 -16.58
C PHE A 213 0.00 13.70 -16.11
N LEU A 214 -0.84 14.38 -16.90
CA LEU A 214 -2.26 14.59 -16.59
C LEU A 214 -3.03 13.27 -16.53
N HIS A 215 -2.72 12.31 -17.41
CA HIS A 215 -3.32 10.97 -17.40
C HIS A 215 -3.03 10.22 -16.09
N PHE A 216 -1.76 10.17 -15.67
CA PHE A 216 -1.41 9.52 -14.40
C PHE A 216 -1.95 10.28 -13.19
N LEU A 217 -1.90 11.62 -13.22
CA LEU A 217 -2.43 12.44 -12.14
C LEU A 217 -3.93 12.24 -11.96
N LYS A 218 -4.69 12.17 -13.07
CA LYS A 218 -6.13 11.88 -13.05
C LYS A 218 -6.42 10.50 -12.46
N GLN A 219 -5.70 9.46 -12.86
CA GLN A 219 -5.87 8.13 -12.29
C GLN A 219 -5.56 8.11 -10.79
N MET A 220 -4.45 8.72 -10.37
CA MET A 220 -4.04 8.74 -8.96
C MET A 220 -5.04 9.54 -8.12
N ALA A 221 -5.49 10.70 -8.60
CA ALA A 221 -6.50 11.50 -7.92
C ALA A 221 -7.84 10.76 -7.83
N THR A 222 -8.29 10.09 -8.89
CA THR A 222 -9.54 9.29 -8.86
C THR A 222 -9.44 8.16 -7.83
N LEU A 223 -8.32 7.41 -7.81
CA LEU A 223 -8.08 6.37 -6.82
C LEU A 223 -8.12 6.92 -5.39
N LEU A 224 -7.35 7.98 -5.13
CA LEU A 224 -7.25 8.57 -3.81
C LEU A 224 -8.55 9.21 -3.36
N GLU A 225 -9.35 9.81 -4.25
CA GLU A 225 -10.69 10.30 -3.91
C GLU A 225 -11.58 9.17 -3.40
N ILE A 226 -11.58 8.01 -4.08
CA ILE A 226 -12.35 6.83 -3.66
C ILE A 226 -11.89 6.35 -2.28
N LEU A 227 -10.58 6.16 -2.09
CA LEU A 227 -10.01 5.66 -0.83
C LEU A 227 -10.22 6.66 0.32
N GLN A 228 -9.97 7.94 0.10
CA GLN A 228 -10.13 8.97 1.13
C GLN A 228 -11.59 9.17 1.52
N ARG A 229 -12.51 9.12 0.56
CA ARG A 229 -13.94 9.31 0.84
C ARG A 229 -14.57 8.11 1.54
N ARG A 230 -14.18 6.88 1.16
CA ARG A 230 -14.81 5.64 1.67
C ARG A 230 -14.08 5.04 2.88
N LEU A 231 -12.76 5.22 2.98
CA LEU A 231 -11.94 4.67 4.06
C LEU A 231 -11.29 5.73 4.95
N ARG A 232 -11.28 7.01 4.57
CA ARG A 232 -10.45 8.03 5.23
C ARG A 232 -8.98 7.60 5.34
N MET A 233 -8.48 6.99 4.28
CA MET A 233 -7.14 6.43 4.20
C MET A 233 -6.14 7.45 3.63
N ASN A 234 -4.92 7.47 4.16
CA ASN A 234 -3.75 8.01 3.45
C ASN A 234 -2.68 6.93 3.30
N HIS A 235 -2.02 6.89 2.16
CA HIS A 235 -0.94 5.96 1.87
C HIS A 235 0.37 6.38 2.56
N ARG A 236 0.63 7.69 2.68
CA ARG A 236 1.78 8.32 3.35
C ARG A 236 3.18 8.01 2.76
N ASP A 237 3.30 7.08 1.82
CA ASP A 237 4.52 6.77 1.07
C ASP A 237 4.27 6.66 -0.43
N ILE A 238 3.60 7.65 -1.04
CA ILE A 238 3.44 7.67 -2.50
C ILE A 238 4.70 8.23 -3.16
N LYS A 239 5.41 7.33 -3.84
CA LYS A 239 6.57 7.64 -4.68
C LYS A 239 6.53 6.80 -5.95
N ILE A 240 7.19 7.26 -7.01
CA ILE A 240 7.14 6.58 -8.32
C ILE A 240 7.74 5.16 -8.33
N ASN A 241 8.47 4.77 -7.28
CA ASN A 241 8.94 3.39 -7.08
C ASN A 241 7.85 2.49 -6.48
N ASN A 242 6.89 3.05 -5.74
CA ASN A 242 5.77 2.36 -5.12
C ASN A 242 4.52 2.36 -6.03
N ILE A 243 4.73 2.54 -7.33
CA ILE A 243 3.69 2.53 -8.34
C ILE A 243 4.17 1.62 -9.47
N LEU A 244 3.37 0.63 -9.81
CA LEU A 244 3.58 -0.20 -11.00
C LEU A 244 2.74 0.34 -12.16
N ILE A 245 3.27 0.20 -13.36
CA ILE A 245 2.56 0.48 -14.61
C ILE A 245 2.17 -0.86 -15.23
N ARG A 246 0.87 -1.14 -15.20
CA ARG A 246 0.24 -2.25 -15.90
C ARG A 246 0.01 -1.86 -17.36
N ASP A 247 0.16 -2.83 -18.25
CA ASP A 247 -0.03 -2.67 -19.69
C ASP A 247 0.79 -1.49 -20.27
N PRO A 248 2.12 -1.44 -20.05
CA PRO A 248 2.95 -0.28 -20.39
C PRO A 248 2.96 0.04 -21.89
N ASP A 249 2.61 -0.90 -22.74
CA ASP A 249 2.59 -0.73 -24.19
C ASP A 249 1.22 -0.21 -24.72
N GLN A 250 0.22 -0.06 -23.85
CA GLN A 250 -1.05 0.55 -24.22
C GLN A 250 -0.93 2.08 -24.30
N VAL A 251 -1.78 2.69 -25.13
CA VAL A 251 -1.87 4.16 -25.28
C VAL A 251 -2.15 4.86 -23.95
N LEU A 252 -2.98 4.22 -23.11
CA LEU A 252 -3.35 4.72 -21.78
C LEU A 252 -2.91 3.70 -20.71
N PRO A 253 -1.64 3.74 -20.29
CA PRO A 253 -1.12 2.82 -19.28
C PRO A 253 -1.84 3.01 -17.95
N LYS A 254 -1.98 1.93 -17.18
CA LYS A 254 -2.71 1.91 -15.92
C LYS A 254 -1.75 1.90 -14.74
N LEU A 255 -1.97 2.78 -13.76
CA LEU A 255 -1.21 2.74 -12.52
C LEU A 255 -1.78 1.73 -11.54
N VAL A 256 -0.90 1.09 -10.77
CA VAL A 256 -1.24 0.22 -9.65
C VAL A 256 -0.42 0.68 -8.45
N LEU A 257 -1.09 1.10 -7.38
CA LEU A 257 -0.46 1.56 -6.15
C LEU A 257 -0.10 0.34 -5.28
N ILE A 258 1.16 0.27 -4.85
CA ILE A 258 1.71 -0.82 -4.04
C ILE A 258 2.40 -0.27 -2.79
N ASP A 259 2.81 -1.19 -1.90
CA ASP A 259 3.59 -0.91 -0.69
C ASP A 259 2.88 -0.05 0.37
N TYR A 260 2.00 -0.69 1.12
CA TYR A 260 1.14 -0.05 2.12
C TYR A 260 1.81 0.01 3.50
N GLY A 261 3.12 -0.23 3.59
CA GLY A 261 3.84 -0.34 4.85
C GLY A 261 3.74 0.89 5.73
N PHE A 262 3.47 2.07 5.15
CA PHE A 262 3.24 3.32 5.87
C PHE A 262 1.80 3.80 5.83
N ALA A 263 0.87 3.06 5.23
CA ALA A 263 -0.50 3.51 5.09
C ALA A 263 -1.22 3.62 6.45
N CYS A 264 -2.29 4.41 6.50
CA CYS A 264 -3.12 4.52 7.69
C CYS A 264 -4.58 4.74 7.30
N ILE A 265 -5.47 4.36 8.21
CA ILE A 265 -6.90 4.66 8.15
C ILE A 265 -7.22 5.53 9.35
N ALA A 266 -7.78 6.71 9.14
CA ALA A 266 -8.11 7.61 10.21
C ALA A 266 -9.42 7.24 10.91
N LYS A 267 -9.63 7.81 12.09
CA LYS A 267 -10.90 7.69 12.81
C LYS A 267 -12.06 8.25 11.98
N GLY A 268 -13.28 7.83 12.33
CA GLY A 268 -14.50 8.34 11.72
C GLY A 268 -14.61 9.87 11.82
N PRO A 269 -15.30 10.54 10.87
CA PRO A 269 -15.31 12.01 10.78
C PRO A 269 -15.96 12.70 12.00
N GLN A 270 -16.78 11.97 12.76
CA GLN A 270 -17.44 12.46 13.97
C GLN A 270 -16.67 12.12 15.26
N ALA A 271 -15.57 11.38 15.17
CA ALA A 271 -14.78 11.00 16.33
C ALA A 271 -13.95 12.18 16.86
N PRO A 272 -13.66 12.23 18.17
CA PRO A 272 -12.62 13.11 18.68
C PRO A 272 -11.29 12.75 17.99
N ASP A 273 -10.58 13.78 17.53
CA ASP A 273 -9.35 13.67 16.75
C ASP A 273 -9.54 12.85 15.46
N ALA A 274 -10.57 13.17 14.67
CA ALA A 274 -10.95 12.49 13.42
C ALA A 274 -9.81 12.34 12.38
N GLU A 275 -8.75 13.14 12.49
CA GLU A 275 -7.59 13.11 11.61
C GLU A 275 -6.53 12.08 12.06
N MET A 276 -6.64 11.52 13.26
CA MET A 276 -5.66 10.59 13.84
C MET A 276 -5.87 9.15 13.36
N SER A 277 -4.78 8.37 13.34
CA SER A 277 -4.81 6.96 12.96
C SER A 277 -5.77 6.16 13.85
N ARG A 278 -6.64 5.38 13.23
CA ARG A 278 -7.33 4.24 13.83
C ARG A 278 -6.58 2.95 13.56
N ILE A 279 -6.13 2.79 12.31
CA ILE A 279 -5.21 1.72 11.89
C ILE A 279 -3.98 2.39 11.31
N GLU A 280 -2.81 1.91 11.71
CA GLU A 280 -1.53 2.43 11.25
C GLU A 280 -0.63 1.25 10.87
N ALA A 281 -0.29 1.18 9.59
CA ALA A 281 0.79 0.35 9.10
C ALA A 281 2.11 1.08 9.34
N GLY A 282 3.08 0.32 9.82
CA GLY A 282 4.40 0.81 10.19
C GLY A 282 4.44 1.57 11.52
N SER A 283 5.65 1.74 12.06
CA SER A 283 5.90 2.52 13.28
C SER A 283 6.51 3.91 13.01
N TYR A 284 6.78 4.25 11.74
CA TYR A 284 7.56 5.43 11.37
C TYR A 284 6.95 6.77 11.79
N PHE A 285 5.65 6.96 11.54
CA PHE A 285 4.96 8.19 11.95
C PHE A 285 4.57 8.07 13.43
N GLY A 286 3.79 7.05 13.79
CA GLY A 286 3.33 6.85 15.16
C GLY A 286 2.13 7.73 15.51
N SER A 287 1.51 7.41 16.65
CA SER A 287 0.16 7.84 17.03
C SER A 287 -0.04 9.33 17.29
N ARG A 288 1.01 10.16 17.27
CA ARG A 288 0.93 11.62 17.51
C ARG A 288 0.74 12.46 16.25
N TYR A 289 0.96 11.88 15.07
CA TYR A 289 0.81 12.61 13.82
C TYR A 289 -0.53 12.28 13.17
N ALA A 290 -1.14 13.28 12.54
CA ALA A 290 -2.37 13.08 11.79
C ALA A 290 -2.17 12.00 10.71
N CYS A 291 -3.05 11.01 10.70
CA CYS A 291 -3.16 10.06 9.62
C CYS A 291 -3.66 10.77 8.36
N PHE A 292 -4.83 11.41 8.45
CA PHE A 292 -5.54 11.93 7.30
C PHE A 292 -5.14 13.39 7.02
N LYS A 293 -4.77 13.65 5.77
CA LYS A 293 -4.59 14.96 5.15
C LYS A 293 -4.90 14.81 3.67
N LYS A 294 -6.01 15.38 3.22
CA LYS A 294 -6.55 15.13 1.87
C LYS A 294 -5.52 15.25 0.76
N GLY A 295 -4.72 16.33 0.76
CA GLY A 295 -3.74 16.54 -0.31
C GLY A 295 -2.37 15.89 -0.12
N ARG A 296 -2.12 15.17 0.98
CA ARG A 296 -0.78 14.62 1.31
C ARG A 296 -0.27 13.70 0.21
N ASP A 297 -1.07 12.71 -0.14
CA ASP A 297 -0.69 11.62 -1.02
C ASP A 297 -0.41 12.12 -2.46
N LEU A 298 -1.23 13.05 -2.99
CA LEU A 298 -0.97 13.67 -4.30
C LEU A 298 0.20 14.65 -4.27
N CYS A 299 0.38 15.38 -3.17
CA CYS A 299 1.56 16.21 -2.99
C CYS A 299 2.84 15.37 -3.04
N GLN A 300 2.86 14.19 -2.39
CA GLN A 300 3.99 13.26 -2.45
C GLN A 300 4.18 12.70 -3.87
N PHE A 301 3.09 12.35 -4.56
CA PHE A 301 3.15 11.86 -5.94
C PHE A 301 3.81 12.88 -6.90
N ILE A 302 3.33 14.12 -6.89
CA ILE A 302 3.86 15.20 -7.74
C ILE A 302 5.31 15.51 -7.35
N TYR A 303 5.59 15.62 -6.05
CA TYR A 303 6.95 15.88 -5.56
C TYR A 303 7.91 14.76 -5.98
N SER A 304 7.50 13.49 -5.87
CA SER A 304 8.28 12.33 -6.30
C SER A 304 8.63 12.40 -7.78
N ILE A 305 7.68 12.70 -8.67
CA ILE A 305 7.99 12.88 -10.10
C ILE A 305 8.99 14.02 -10.26
N HIS A 306 8.79 15.16 -9.61
CA HIS A 306 9.67 16.33 -9.72
C HIS A 306 11.12 16.06 -9.28
N CYS A 307 11.33 15.23 -8.25
CA CYS A 307 12.67 14.84 -7.79
C CYS A 307 13.50 14.13 -8.87
N TYR A 308 12.86 13.31 -9.71
CA TYR A 308 13.55 12.52 -10.74
C TYR A 308 13.45 13.14 -12.13
N PHE A 309 12.38 13.89 -12.40
CA PHE A 309 12.09 14.54 -13.66
C PHE A 309 11.66 15.99 -13.35
N PRO A 310 12.62 16.94 -13.26
CA PRO A 310 12.34 18.31 -12.88
C PRO A 310 11.28 18.94 -13.79
N LEU A 311 10.05 19.04 -13.28
CA LEU A 311 8.85 19.30 -14.09
C LEU A 311 8.93 20.57 -14.96
N ASP A 312 9.69 21.57 -14.57
CA ASP A 312 9.92 22.79 -15.35
C ASP A 312 10.75 22.57 -16.62
N GLN A 313 11.42 21.42 -16.75
CA GLN A 313 12.15 20.99 -17.94
C GLN A 313 11.34 20.01 -18.79
N PHE A 314 10.26 19.44 -18.26
CA PHE A 314 9.50 18.36 -18.89
C PHE A 314 8.07 18.74 -19.26
N LEU A 315 7.47 19.71 -18.57
CA LEU A 315 6.10 20.16 -18.79
C LEU A 315 6.06 21.51 -19.50
N SER A 316 4.93 21.82 -20.14
CA SER A 316 4.69 23.16 -20.68
C SER A 316 4.66 24.21 -19.57
N PRO A 317 5.01 25.48 -19.86
CA PRO A 317 4.89 26.57 -18.90
C PRO A 317 3.48 26.72 -18.32
N GLU A 318 2.44 26.47 -19.14
CA GLU A 318 1.04 26.56 -18.77
C GLU A 318 0.68 25.49 -17.73
N LEU A 319 1.02 24.22 -18.00
CA LEU A 319 0.77 23.14 -17.06
C LEU A 319 1.64 23.27 -15.80
N LEU A 320 2.89 23.69 -15.93
CA LEU A 320 3.76 23.96 -14.79
C LEU A 320 3.18 25.05 -13.86
N ALA A 321 2.58 26.10 -14.43
CA ALA A 321 1.93 27.15 -13.63
C ALA A 321 0.74 26.62 -12.83
N ILE A 322 0.00 25.64 -13.37
CA ILE A 322 -1.06 24.91 -12.65
C ILE A 322 -0.44 24.08 -11.51
N VAL A 323 0.56 23.25 -11.83
CA VAL A 323 1.22 22.38 -10.85
C VAL A 323 1.84 23.18 -9.70
N ARG A 324 2.47 24.33 -9.99
CA ARG A 324 3.06 25.20 -8.96
C ARG A 324 2.01 25.71 -7.97
N ARG A 325 0.77 25.98 -8.42
CA ARG A 325 -0.31 26.36 -7.49
C ARG A 325 -0.62 25.22 -6.53
N TRP A 326 -0.83 24.00 -7.04
CA TRP A 326 -1.05 22.81 -6.21
C TRP A 326 0.07 22.62 -5.18
N MET A 327 1.33 22.79 -5.63
CA MET A 327 2.53 22.59 -4.82
C MET A 327 2.89 23.77 -3.91
N THR A 328 2.04 24.81 -3.86
CA THR A 328 2.16 25.95 -2.95
C THR A 328 1.40 25.66 -1.65
N VAL A 329 2.12 25.34 -0.57
CA VAL A 329 1.55 24.90 0.70
C VAL A 329 1.73 25.96 1.78
N LYS A 330 0.64 26.34 2.45
CA LYS A 330 0.68 27.25 3.61
C LYS A 330 1.12 26.47 4.85
N TYR A 331 1.94 27.10 5.68
CA TYR A 331 2.38 26.56 6.97
C TYR A 331 2.65 27.70 7.96
N GLN A 332 2.91 27.40 9.24
CA GLN A 332 3.03 28.41 10.30
C GLN A 332 4.08 29.52 10.04
N TYR A 333 5.10 29.26 9.22
CA TYR A 333 6.17 30.23 8.93
C TYR A 333 6.05 30.88 7.54
N GLY A 334 4.93 30.67 6.82
CA GLY A 334 4.67 31.33 5.54
C GLY A 334 4.08 30.40 4.48
N VAL A 335 4.60 30.51 3.26
CA VAL A 335 4.16 29.75 2.09
C VAL A 335 5.36 29.05 1.48
N ALA A 336 5.27 27.73 1.28
CA ALA A 336 6.30 26.91 0.67
C ALA A 336 5.92 26.57 -0.77
N ASP A 337 6.76 26.89 -1.74
CA ASP A 337 6.73 26.27 -3.08
C ASP A 337 7.58 25.00 -3.01
N LEU A 338 6.91 23.84 -2.98
CA LEU A 338 7.61 22.56 -2.84
C LEU A 338 8.42 22.18 -4.08
N LEU A 339 8.21 22.83 -5.24
CA LEU A 339 9.05 22.63 -6.41
C LEU A 339 10.43 23.31 -6.27
N LEU A 340 10.64 24.15 -5.25
CA LEU A 340 11.97 24.67 -4.91
C LEU A 340 12.79 23.69 -4.07
N GLY A 341 12.16 22.65 -3.54
CA GLY A 341 12.77 21.59 -2.75
C GLY A 341 12.67 21.78 -1.24
N LEU A 342 12.85 20.67 -0.53
CA LEU A 342 12.97 20.59 0.93
C LEU A 342 14.36 20.07 1.28
N ASN A 343 14.92 20.50 2.41
CA ASN A 343 16.07 19.81 2.98
C ASN A 343 15.63 18.56 3.78
N SER A 344 16.59 17.75 4.25
CA SER A 344 16.34 16.53 5.02
C SER A 344 15.62 16.75 6.37
N HIS A 345 15.52 17.99 6.85
CA HIS A 345 14.72 18.36 8.03
C HIS A 345 13.29 18.81 7.68
N GLY A 346 12.93 18.79 6.39
CA GLY A 346 11.66 19.24 5.87
C GLY A 346 11.49 20.75 5.90
N ILE A 347 12.59 21.51 5.88
CA ILE A 347 12.53 22.97 5.79
C ILE A 347 12.47 23.34 4.29
N PRO A 348 11.45 24.12 3.85
CA PRO A 348 11.36 24.54 2.47
C PRO A 348 12.44 25.54 2.10
N SER A 349 12.97 25.40 0.89
CA SER A 349 13.94 26.33 0.35
C SER A 349 13.25 27.53 -0.31
N SER A 350 13.79 28.73 -0.12
CA SER A 350 13.36 29.94 -0.83
C SER A 350 14.00 30.08 -2.22
N VAL A 351 15.07 29.32 -2.47
CA VAL A 351 15.76 29.23 -3.75
C VAL A 351 15.74 27.79 -4.23
N ARG A 352 15.68 27.58 -5.54
CA ARG A 352 15.67 26.22 -6.07
C ARG A 352 16.95 25.48 -5.67
N LEU A 353 16.80 24.33 -5.01
CA LEU A 353 17.92 23.45 -4.72
C LEU A 353 18.51 22.88 -6.01
N GLN A 354 19.84 22.74 -6.05
CA GLN A 354 20.54 22.15 -7.20
C GLN A 354 20.09 20.71 -7.47
N LYS A 355 19.80 19.97 -6.40
CA LYS A 355 19.27 18.62 -6.42
C LYS A 355 18.13 18.53 -5.44
N ILE A 356 16.96 18.13 -5.92
CA ILE A 356 15.78 17.89 -5.09
C ILE A 356 15.64 16.39 -4.96
N GLU A 357 15.71 15.88 -3.75
CA GLU A 357 15.65 14.44 -3.47
C GLU A 357 14.32 14.07 -2.82
N PHE A 358 13.86 12.86 -3.10
CA PHE A 358 12.73 12.27 -2.40
C PHE A 358 13.27 11.53 -1.16
N ASP A 359 13.42 12.27 -0.06
CA ASP A 359 14.06 11.81 1.17
C ASP A 359 13.14 11.98 2.40
N GLU A 360 13.71 11.93 3.61
CA GLU A 360 12.92 12.17 4.83
C GLU A 360 12.29 13.57 4.92
N GLY A 361 12.82 14.56 4.19
CA GLY A 361 12.39 15.94 4.24
C GLY A 361 10.90 16.11 3.91
N ILE A 362 10.41 15.43 2.87
CA ILE A 362 8.99 15.50 2.48
C ILE A 362 8.07 14.89 3.54
N TYR A 363 8.44 13.76 4.15
CA TYR A 363 7.66 13.16 5.24
C TYR A 363 7.67 14.08 6.47
N ARG A 364 8.83 14.65 6.81
CA ARG A 364 8.99 15.56 7.95
C ARG A 364 8.23 16.87 7.79
N PHE A 365 8.09 17.37 6.56
CA PHE A 365 7.27 18.54 6.26
C PHE A 365 5.78 18.19 6.35
N LEU A 366 5.33 17.17 5.63
CA LEU A 366 3.92 16.82 5.53
C LEU A 366 3.33 16.20 6.80
N ARG A 367 4.15 15.68 7.73
CA ARG A 367 3.66 15.18 9.04
C ARG A 367 3.31 16.30 10.03
N ARG A 368 3.77 17.53 9.83
CA ARG A 368 3.59 18.63 10.79
C ARG A 368 2.11 19.01 10.90
N PRO A 369 1.51 19.14 12.10
CA PRO A 369 0.08 19.38 12.24
C PRO A 369 -0.44 20.61 11.47
N GLU A 370 0.35 21.68 11.38
CA GLU A 370 0.00 22.93 10.72
C GLU A 370 0.11 22.92 9.18
N VAL A 371 0.70 21.88 8.61
CA VAL A 371 0.90 21.75 7.16
C VAL A 371 -0.27 20.98 6.56
N ASP A 372 -1.14 21.66 5.81
CA ASP A 372 -2.21 21.03 5.05
C ASP A 372 -2.07 21.37 3.55
N PRO A 373 -1.63 20.42 2.71
CA PRO A 373 -1.52 20.62 1.27
C PRO A 373 -2.90 20.57 0.58
N ALA A 374 -3.89 21.33 1.06
CA ALA A 374 -5.28 21.26 0.62
C ALA A 374 -5.47 21.50 -0.90
N GLN A 375 -4.56 22.25 -1.54
CA GLN A 375 -4.57 22.46 -2.99
C GLN A 375 -4.24 21.20 -3.79
N CYS A 376 -3.56 20.24 -3.17
CA CYS A 376 -3.31 18.91 -3.73
C CYS A 376 -4.44 17.92 -3.40
N ALA A 377 -5.57 18.34 -2.82
CA ALA A 377 -6.67 17.40 -2.55
C ALA A 377 -7.18 16.77 -3.87
N PRO A 378 -7.50 15.46 -3.89
CA PRO A 378 -7.94 14.78 -5.11
C PRO A 378 -9.07 15.47 -5.86
N GLU A 379 -10.10 15.92 -5.14
CA GLU A 379 -11.26 16.61 -5.71
C GLU A 379 -10.90 17.98 -6.31
N ALA A 380 -9.87 18.65 -5.78
CA ALA A 380 -9.41 19.95 -6.28
C ALA A 380 -8.64 19.76 -7.59
N ILE A 381 -7.72 18.79 -7.61
CA ILE A 381 -6.95 18.46 -8.82
C ILE A 381 -7.85 17.97 -9.94
N LEU A 382 -8.79 17.05 -9.68
CA LEU A 382 -9.71 16.53 -10.70
C LEU A 382 -10.53 17.65 -11.37
N ARG A 383 -11.08 18.56 -10.56
CA ARG A 383 -11.84 19.72 -11.06
C ARG A 383 -10.98 20.62 -11.94
N GLU A 384 -9.73 20.86 -11.56
CA GLU A 384 -8.84 21.74 -12.32
C GLU A 384 -8.36 21.08 -13.61
N ILE A 385 -8.08 19.77 -13.61
CA ILE A 385 -7.78 19.00 -14.84
C ILE A 385 -8.94 19.09 -15.84
N GLU A 386 -10.18 18.99 -15.37
CA GLU A 386 -11.38 19.12 -16.23
C GLU A 386 -11.57 20.52 -16.82
N SER A 387 -10.96 21.54 -16.20
CA SER A 387 -11.00 22.92 -16.68
C SER A 387 -9.92 23.26 -17.71
N VAL A 388 -8.92 22.38 -17.90
CA VAL A 388 -7.86 22.58 -18.89
C VAL A 388 -8.47 22.43 -20.30
N PRO A 389 -8.37 23.44 -21.18
CA PRO A 389 -8.82 23.33 -22.57
C PRO A 389 -8.16 22.13 -23.25
N LYS A 390 -8.97 21.33 -23.95
CA LYS A 390 -8.50 20.13 -24.66
C LYS A 390 -7.68 20.45 -25.90
#